data_AF-A0A2P6VFK7-F1
#
_entry.id   AF-A0A2P6VFK7-F1
#
_cell.length_a   1.000
_cell.length_b   1.000
_cell.length_c   1.000
_cell.angle_alpha   90.00
_cell.angle_beta   90.00
_cell.angle_gamma   90.00
#
_symmetry.space_group_name_H-M   'P 1'
#
loop_
_entity.id
_entity.type
_entity.pdbx_description
1 polymer ?
#
loop_
_entity_poly.entity_id
_entity_poly.type
_entity_poly.pdbx_seq_one_letter_code
_entity_poly.pdbx_strand_id
1 'polypeptide(L)' 'MGLMWRYGEVSGNPRWKGMAWGMLPCLGSAMCACTWHLFFNAPELQFLVALQAFLTVVGNFTCWWAAYRIYQGAQEEAA' A
#
# COMPACT_ATOMS: atom_id res chain seq x y z
N MET A 1 0.33 -5.41 7.13
CA MET A 1 -0.59 -5.94 6.09
C MET A 1 -1.41 -7.14 6.58
N GLY A 2 -0.84 -8.08 7.33
CA GLY A 2 -1.59 -9.28 7.79
C GLY A 2 -2.84 -9.01 8.65
N LEU A 3 -2.87 -7.90 9.41
CA LEU A 3 -4.06 -7.54 10.21
C LEU A 3 -5.29 -7.26 9.33
N MET A 4 -5.13 -6.47 8.26
CA MET A 4 -6.22 -6.17 7.32
C MET A 4 -6.74 -7.44 6.64
N TRP A 5 -5.84 -8.37 6.32
CA TRP A 5 -6.21 -9.66 5.74
C TRP A 5 -7.05 -10.50 6.71
N ARG A 6 -6.57 -10.68 7.95
CA ARG A 6 -7.27 -11.43 8.98
C ARG A 6 -8.61 -10.79 9.33
N TYR A 7 -8.68 -9.47 9.37
CA TYR A 7 -9.94 -8.76 9.57
C TYR A 7 -10.94 -9.07 8.45
N GLY A 8 -10.51 -9.11 7.19
CA GLY A 8 -11.36 -9.53 6.07
C GLY A 8 -11.85 -10.97 6.16
N GLU A 9 -11.11 -11.86 6.80
CA GLU A 9 -11.54 -13.25 7.06
C GLU A 9 -12.56 -13.33 8.19
N VAL A 10 -12.29 -12.66 9.31
CA VAL A 10 -13.18 -12.67 10.48
C VAL A 10 -14.48 -11.91 10.22
N SER A 11 -14.43 -10.80 9.50
CA SER A 11 -15.62 -10.00 9.15
C SER A 11 -16.43 -10.58 7.99
N GLY A 12 -15.90 -11.58 7.26
CA GLY A 12 -16.49 -12.06 6.01
C GLY A 12 -16.47 -11.06 4.86
N ASN A 13 -15.81 -9.89 5.02
CA ASN A 13 -15.75 -8.85 4.00
C ASN A 13 -14.38 -8.87 3.27
N PRO A 14 -14.31 -9.46 2.06
CA PRO A 14 -13.05 -9.61 1.33
C PRO A 14 -12.45 -8.28 0.86
N ARG A 15 -13.20 -7.17 0.90
CA ARG A 15 -12.70 -5.84 0.48
C ARG A 15 -11.50 -5.40 1.33
N TRP A 16 -11.44 -5.82 2.60
CA TRP A 16 -10.30 -5.58 3.49
C TRP A 16 -9.00 -6.28 3.05
N LYS A 17 -9.10 -7.42 2.35
CA LYS A 17 -7.93 -8.06 1.72
C LYS A 17 -7.38 -7.20 0.58
N GLY A 18 -8.24 -6.47 -0.12
CA GLY A 18 -7.85 -5.48 -1.13
C GLY A 18 -7.00 -4.35 -0.54
N MET A 19 -7.30 -3.89 0.68
CA MET A 19 -6.46 -2.91 1.38
C MET A 19 -5.06 -3.45 1.65
N ALA A 20 -4.93 -4.72 2.07
CA ALA A 20 -3.61 -5.32 2.29
C ALA A 20 -2.75 -5.31 1.02
N TRP A 21 -3.33 -5.64 -0.13
CA TRP A 21 -2.65 -5.53 -1.44
C TRP A 21 -2.36 -4.08 -1.82
N GLY A 22 -3.28 -3.16 -1.55
CA GLY A 22 -3.09 -1.73 -1.84
C GLY A 22 -1.93 -1.08 -1.09
N MET A 23 -1.50 -1.64 0.04
CA MET A 23 -0.34 -1.16 0.80
C MET A 23 1.02 -1.64 0.26
N LEU A 24 1.04 -2.61 -0.68
CA LEU A 24 2.27 -3.21 -1.18
C LEU A 24 3.21 -2.20 -1.87
N PRO A 25 2.72 -1.26 -2.71
CA PRO A 25 3.60 -0.25 -3.30
C PRO A 25 4.25 0.67 -2.25
N CYS A 26 3.55 1.03 -1.18
CA CYS A 26 4.14 1.80 -0.07
C CYS A 26 5.30 1.06 0.60
N LEU A 27 5.21 -0.26 0.74
CA LEU A 27 6.33 -1.07 1.23
C LEU A 27 7.49 -1.07 0.23
N GLY A 28 7.20 -1.22 -1.06
CA GLY A 28 8.23 -1.11 -2.11
C GLY A 28 8.95 0.24 -2.10
N SER A 29 8.21 1.34 -1.88
CA SER A 29 8.78 2.68 -1.69
C SER A 29 9.77 2.71 -0.52
N ALA A 30 9.36 2.23 0.66
CA ALA A 30 10.24 2.16 1.83
C ALA A 30 11.48 1.30 1.56
N MET A 31 11.34 0.18 0.84
CA MET A 31 12.48 -0.67 0.48
C MET A 31 13.46 0.05 -0.45
N CYS A 32 12.98 0.83 -1.44
CA CYS A 32 13.86 1.64 -2.29
C CYS A 32 14.68 2.64 -1.48
N ALA A 33 14.05 3.32 -0.51
CA ALA A 33 14.73 4.22 0.41
C ALA A 33 15.81 3.48 1.23
N CYS A 34 15.44 2.36 1.87
CA CYS A 34 16.36 1.56 2.68
C CYS A 34 17.54 1.04 1.86
N THR A 35 17.31 0.58 0.62
CA THR A 35 18.38 0.12 -0.27
C THR A 35 19.34 1.24 -0.60
N TRP A 36 18.85 2.43 -0.99
CA TRP A 36 19.73 3.55 -1.31
C TRP A 36 20.58 3.99 -0.12
N HIS A 37 19.99 4.02 1.08
CA HIS A 37 20.70 4.34 2.32
C HIS A 37 21.70 3.25 2.74
N LEU A 38 21.38 1.96 2.53
CA LEU A 38 22.28 0.82 2.79
C LEU A 38 23.59 0.96 2.00
N PHE A 39 23.52 1.49 0.77
CA PHE A 39 24.68 1.76 -0.08
C PHE A 39 25.22 3.20 0.05
N PHE A 40 25.04 3.82 1.23
CA PHE A 40 25.58 5.15 1.55
C PHE A 40 25.20 6.24 0.54
N ASN A 41 24.01 6.16 -0.05
CA ASN A 41 23.52 7.13 -1.03
C ASN A 41 24.38 7.20 -2.31
N ALA A 42 24.93 6.06 -2.74
CA ALA A 42 25.69 5.94 -3.97
C ALA A 42 24.97 6.62 -5.17
N PRO A 43 25.64 7.48 -5.95
CA PRO A 43 25.03 8.18 -7.09
C PRO A 43 24.44 7.24 -8.15
N GLU A 44 25.03 6.06 -8.34
CA GLU A 44 24.59 5.03 -9.30
C GLU A 44 23.19 4.50 -8.96
N LEU A 45 22.79 4.58 -7.70
CA LEU A 45 21.51 4.13 -7.18
C LEU A 45 20.50 5.28 -6.99
N GLN A 46 20.82 6.51 -7.39
CA GLN A 46 19.93 7.67 -7.22
C GLN A 46 18.56 7.49 -7.89
N PHE A 47 18.45 6.64 -8.92
CA PHE A 47 17.18 6.30 -9.55
C PHE A 47 16.18 5.68 -8.56
N LEU A 48 16.65 5.05 -7.47
CA LEU A 48 15.80 4.52 -6.40
C LEU A 48 14.97 5.61 -5.73
N VAL A 49 15.44 6.86 -5.70
CA VAL A 49 14.67 8.00 -5.14
C VAL A 49 13.47 8.32 -6.03
N ALA A 50 13.66 8.32 -7.36
CA ALA A 50 12.55 8.52 -8.30
C ALA A 50 11.55 7.35 -8.22
N LEU A 51 12.05 6.12 -8.13
CA LEU A 51 11.22 4.93 -7.96
C LEU A 51 10.45 4.95 -6.63
N GLN A 52 11.10 5.35 -5.53
CA GLN A 52 10.46 5.56 -4.22
C GLN A 52 9.31 6.57 -4.33
N ALA A 53 9.55 7.72 -4.96
CA ALA A 53 8.52 8.75 -5.14
C ALA A 53 7.34 8.22 -5.97
N PHE A 54 7.62 7.52 -7.07
CA PHE A 54 6.61 6.89 -7.90
C PHE A 54 5.77 5.87 -7.12
N LEU A 55 6.42 4.95 -6.41
CA LEU A 55 5.74 3.92 -5.60
C LEU A 55 4.95 4.53 -4.44
N THR A 56 5.38 5.67 -3.91
CA THR A 56 4.62 6.43 -2.90
C THR A 56 3.33 6.98 -3.49
N VAL A 57 3.39 7.61 -4.67
CA VAL A 57 2.21 8.14 -5.35
C VAL A 57 1.24 6.99 -5.67
N VAL A 58 1.74 5.93 -6.31
CA VAL A 58 0.94 4.74 -6.64
C VAL A 58 0.32 4.13 -5.38
N GLY A 59 1.12 3.96 -4.32
CA GLY A 59 0.69 3.37 -3.05
C GLY A 59 -0.43 4.16 -2.37
N ASN A 60 -0.35 5.50 -2.38
CA ASN A 60 -1.42 6.34 -1.85
C ASN A 60 -2.70 6.20 -2.67
N PHE A 61 -2.60 6.19 -4.01
CA PHE A 61 -3.76 5.98 -4.87
C PHE A 61 -4.40 4.60 -4.69
N THR A 62 -3.60 3.54 -4.57
CA THR A 62 -4.11 2.18 -4.35
C THR A 62 -4.77 2.03 -2.98
N CYS A 63 -4.19 2.63 -1.93
CA CYS A 63 -4.81 2.67 -0.61
C CYS A 63 -6.12 3.49 -0.61
N TRP A 64 -6.14 4.66 -1.26
CA TRP A 64 -7.34 5.47 -1.40
C TRP A 64 -8.45 4.70 -2.11
N TRP A 65 -8.15 4.06 -3.23
CA TRP A 65 -9.11 3.23 -3.96
C TRP A 65 -9.63 2.06 -3.11
N ALA A 66 -8.74 1.37 -2.38
CA ALA A 66 -9.15 0.28 -1.49
C ALA A 66 -10.05 0.79 -0.34
N ALA A 67 -9.73 1.94 0.25
CA ALA A 67 -10.55 2.58 1.27
C ALA A 67 -11.95 2.94 0.73
N TYR A 68 -12.01 3.50 -0.48
CA TYR A 68 -13.27 3.84 -1.13
C TYR A 68 -14.17 2.61 -1.34
N ARG A 69 -13.60 1.48 -1.77
CA ARG A 69 -14.36 0.22 -1.91
C ARG A 69 -14.90 -0.30 -0.57
N ILE A 70 -14.13 -0.15 0.51
CA ILE A 70 -14.58 -0.50 1.87
C ILE A 70 -15.75 0.41 2.28
N TYR A 71 -15.63 1.72 2.03
CA TYR A 71 -16.69 2.69 2.31
C TYR A 71 -17.99 2.37 1.55
N GLN A 72 -17.91 2.08 0.25
CA GLN A 72 -19.07 1.68 -0.53
C GLN A 72 -19.77 0.45 0.06
N GLY A 73 -19.01 -0.58 0.44
CA GLY A 73 -19.58 -1.76 1.09
C GLY A 73 -20.27 -1.44 2.44
N ALA A 74 -19.68 -0.54 3.23
CA ALA A 74 -20.29 -0.12 4.49
C ALA A 74 -21.58 0.70 4.30
N GLN A 75 -21.70 1.47 3.20
CA GLN A 75 -22.94 2.18 2.86
C GLN A 75 -24.03 1.20 2.38
N GLU A 76 -23.68 0.19 1.60
CA GLU A 76 -24.60 -0.87 1.15
C GLU A 76 -25.19 -1.66 2.34
N GLU A 77 -24.38 -1.96 3.36
CA GLU A 77 -24.82 -2.67 4.57
C GLU A 77 -25.71 -1.82 5.50
N ALA A 78 -25.63 -0.49 5.39
CA ALA A 78 -26.37 0.44 6.24
C ALA A 78 -27.73 0.88 5.65
N ALA A 79 -27.98 0.57 4.37
CA ALA A 79 -29.20 0.88 3.64
C ALA A 79 -30.22 -0.27 3.73
#